data_AF-A0A1Y4RAS9-F1
#
_entry.id   AF-A0A1Y4RAS9-F1
#
_cell.length_a   1.000
_cell.length_b   1.000
_cell.length_c   1.000
_cell.angle_alpha   90.00
_cell.angle_beta   90.00
_cell.angle_gamma   90.00
#
_symmetry.space_group_name_H-M   'P 1'
#
loop_
_entity.id
_entity.type
_entity.pdbx_description
1 polymer ?
#
loop_
_entity_poly.entity_id
_entity_poly.type
_entity_poly.pdbx_seq_one_letter_code
_entity_poly.pdbx_strand_id
1 'polypeptide(L)'
;MLTKGERLTEDMCYNAWLNILRNPLSCAKELDILESLIKEHFNPNPYKYEDLKEDMWVWDNQLKWFFEVGICKVEIEGYEFLKLFKVKNFDGSLQLMIFEEGRFFPIIKAREYQE
;
A
#
# COMPACT_ATOMS: atom_id res chain seq x y z
N MET A 1 20.82 2.65 17.51
CA MET A 1 20.06 1.46 17.05
C MET A 1 18.64 1.62 17.55
N LEU A 2 17.65 1.34 16.71
CA LEU A 2 16.26 1.21 17.18
C LEU A 2 16.24 0.15 18.28
N THR A 3 15.70 0.48 19.44
CA THR A 3 15.48 -0.51 20.49
C THR A 3 14.30 -1.39 20.11
N LYS A 4 14.28 -2.63 20.61
CA LYS A 4 13.24 -3.60 20.31
C LYS A 4 11.88 -3.03 20.77
N GLY A 5 10.98 -2.78 19.81
CA GLY A 5 9.64 -2.25 20.06
C GLY A 5 9.44 -0.78 19.67
N GLU A 6 10.51 -0.05 19.32
CA GLU A 6 10.36 1.29 18.75
C GLU A 6 9.77 1.23 17.34
N ARG A 7 8.67 1.97 17.12
CA ARG A 7 8.07 2.16 15.80
C ARG A 7 8.92 3.16 15.02
N LEU A 8 9.27 2.82 13.79
CA LEU A 8 9.94 3.72 12.87
C LEU A 8 9.03 4.92 12.57
N THR A 9 9.52 6.15 12.78
CA THR A 9 8.80 7.37 12.40
C THR A 9 9.37 7.97 11.12
N GLU A 10 8.57 8.81 10.45
CA GLU A 10 8.99 9.51 9.24
C GLU A 10 10.21 10.40 9.51
N ASP A 11 10.20 11.15 10.62
CA ASP A 11 11.33 11.98 11.06
C ASP A 11 12.61 11.18 11.29
N MET A 12 12.51 9.99 11.88
CA MET A 12 13.69 9.13 12.07
C MET A 12 14.31 8.74 10.74
N CYS A 13 13.48 8.47 9.73
CA CYS A 13 13.94 8.11 8.40
C CYS A 13 14.56 9.29 7.67
N TYR A 14 13.93 10.47 7.69
CA TYR A 14 14.50 11.66 7.06
C TYR A 14 15.78 12.12 7.75
N ASN A 15 15.89 12.01 9.07
CA ASN A 15 17.15 12.28 9.78
C ASN A 15 18.26 11.31 9.35
N ALA A 16 17.95 10.02 9.17
CA ALA A 16 18.90 9.06 8.62
C ALA A 16 19.31 9.41 7.19
N TRP A 17 18.34 9.75 6.33
CA TRP A 17 18.59 10.19 4.96
C TRP A 17 19.49 11.44 4.92
N LEU A 18 19.24 12.47 5.74
CA LEU A 18 20.07 13.67 5.85
C LEU A 18 21.51 13.37 6.26
N ASN A 19 21.71 12.40 7.16
CA ASN A 19 23.05 11.98 7.56
C ASN A 19 23.80 11.29 6.42
N ILE A 20 23.11 10.49 5.60
CA ILE A 20 23.69 9.86 4.41
C ILE A 20 23.99 10.93 3.34
N LEU A 21 23.07 11.87 3.10
CA LEU A 21 23.26 12.97 2.14
C LEU A 21 24.50 13.81 2.46
N ARG A 22 24.78 14.04 3.75
CA ARG A 22 25.97 14.79 4.20
C ARG A 22 27.29 14.02 4.00
N ASN A 23 27.25 12.73 3.71
CA ASN A 23 28.44 11.95 3.43
C ASN A 23 28.91 12.22 1.98
N PRO A 24 30.14 12.71 1.76
CA PRO A 24 30.66 13.02 0.42
C PRO A 24 30.84 11.79 -0.48
N LEU A 25 30.76 10.57 0.06
CA LEU A 25 30.80 9.31 -0.69
C LEU A 25 29.41 8.77 -1.07
N SER A 26 28.33 9.48 -0.72
CA SER A 26 26.96 9.01 -0.99
C SER A 26 26.62 9.07 -2.49
N CYS A 27 25.83 8.10 -2.94
CA CYS A 27 25.32 8.06 -4.31
C CYS A 27 23.97 8.77 -4.39
N ALA A 28 23.84 9.76 -5.27
CA ALA A 28 22.59 10.50 -5.47
C ALA A 28 21.40 9.58 -5.80
N LYS A 29 21.60 8.58 -6.66
CA LYS A 29 20.55 7.64 -7.05
C LYS A 29 20.04 6.79 -5.88
N GLU A 30 20.92 6.39 -4.97
CA GLU A 30 20.53 5.61 -3.78
C GLU A 30 19.75 6.47 -2.79
N LEU A 31 20.13 7.75 -2.65
CA LEU A 31 19.41 8.74 -1.84
C LEU A 31 18.00 8.99 -2.37
N ASP A 32 17.83 9.11 -3.70
CA ASP A 32 16.52 9.29 -4.32
C ASP A 32 15.60 8.08 -4.09
N ILE A 33 16.16 6.86 -4.20
CA ILE A 33 15.43 5.62 -3.93
C ILE A 33 15.00 5.58 -2.45
N LEU A 34 15.91 5.91 -1.53
CA LEU A 34 15.59 5.92 -0.10
C LEU A 34 14.48 6.94 0.22
N GLU A 35 14.54 8.14 -0.37
CA GLU A 35 13.50 9.15 -0.20
C GLU A 35 12.14 8.66 -0.72
N SER A 36 12.09 7.99 -1.88
CA SER A 36 10.85 7.40 -2.42
C SER A 36 10.27 6.35 -1.49
N LEU A 37 11.11 5.46 -0.95
CA LEU A 37 10.68 4.41 -0.03
C LEU A 37 10.12 4.98 1.28
N ILE A 38 10.71 6.07 1.79
CA ILE A 38 10.17 6.78 2.96
C ILE A 38 8.77 7.32 2.65
N LYS A 39 8.62 8.04 1.53
CA LYS A 39 7.33 8.59 1.10
C LYS A 39 6.27 7.51 0.93
N GLU A 40 6.60 6.41 0.25
CA GLU A 40 5.67 5.28 0.06
C GLU A 40 5.28 4.61 1.37
N HIS A 41 6.19 4.53 2.35
CA HIS A 41 5.92 3.90 3.64
C HIS A 41 4.98 4.71 4.54
N PHE A 42 5.14 6.04 4.58
CA PHE A 42 4.40 6.92 5.47
C PHE A 42 3.18 7.59 4.79
N ASN A 43 3.21 7.72 3.47
CA ASN A 43 2.11 8.25 2.67
C ASN A 43 1.89 7.42 1.40
N PRO A 44 1.38 6.18 1.54
CA PRO A 44 1.19 5.29 0.40
C PRO A 44 0.15 5.85 -0.57
N ASN A 45 0.47 5.79 -1.86
CA ASN A 45 -0.51 6.05 -2.91
C ASN A 45 -1.57 4.93 -2.96
N PRO A 46 -2.80 5.25 -3.42
CA PRO A 46 -3.76 4.21 -3.75
C PRO A 46 -3.18 3.32 -4.85
N TYR A 47 -3.56 2.04 -4.83
CA TYR A 47 -3.30 1.14 -5.94
C TYR A 47 -4.05 1.61 -7.18
N LYS A 48 -3.47 1.34 -8.34
CA LYS A 48 -4.19 1.26 -9.61
C LYS A 48 -4.77 -0.14 -9.76
N TYR A 49 -5.72 -0.30 -10.67
CA TYR A 49 -6.32 -1.60 -10.90
C TYR A 49 -5.30 -2.66 -11.37
N GLU A 50 -4.33 -2.23 -12.16
CA GLU A 50 -3.28 -3.08 -12.71
C GLU A 50 -2.25 -3.51 -11.65
N ASP A 51 -2.26 -2.88 -10.46
CA ASP A 51 -1.40 -3.24 -9.33
C ASP A 51 -1.97 -4.43 -8.54
N LEU A 52 -3.26 -4.76 -8.72
CA LEU A 52 -3.90 -5.85 -7.98
C LEU A 52 -3.33 -7.23 -8.38
N LYS A 53 -3.03 -8.04 -7.36
CA LYS A 53 -2.48 -9.40 -7.48
C LYS A 53 -3.22 -10.35 -6.54
N GLU A 54 -3.37 -11.60 -6.94
CA GLU A 54 -3.99 -12.62 -6.09
C GLU A 54 -3.14 -12.80 -4.83
N ASP A 55 -3.82 -13.13 -3.73
CA ASP A 55 -3.24 -13.32 -2.39
C ASP A 55 -2.58 -12.06 -1.78
N MET A 56 -2.77 -10.88 -2.38
CA MET A 56 -2.38 -9.62 -1.77
C MET A 56 -3.44 -9.11 -0.81
N TRP A 57 -3.02 -8.42 0.25
CA TRP A 57 -3.93 -7.70 1.13
C TRP A 57 -4.05 -6.23 0.71
N VAL A 58 -5.29 -5.77 0.59
CA VAL A 58 -5.64 -4.37 0.28
C VAL A 58 -6.39 -3.76 1.45
N TRP A 59 -6.08 -2.51 1.77
CA TRP A 59 -6.91 -1.67 2.63
C TRP A 59 -7.98 -0.99 1.78
N ASP A 60 -9.24 -1.21 2.11
CA ASP A 60 -10.37 -0.46 1.58
C ASP A 60 -10.57 0.79 2.43
N ASN A 61 -10.19 1.94 1.87
CA ASN A 61 -10.26 3.21 2.58
C ASN A 61 -11.70 3.70 2.79
N GLN A 62 -12.67 3.21 2.03
CA GLN A 62 -14.07 3.56 2.21
C GLN A 62 -14.70 2.74 3.33
N LEU A 63 -14.46 1.43 3.34
CA LEU A 63 -14.99 0.52 4.36
C LEU A 63 -14.19 0.51 5.66
N LYS A 64 -12.98 1.10 5.65
CA LYS A 64 -12.01 1.04 6.75
C LYS A 64 -11.73 -0.40 7.19
N TRP A 65 -11.57 -1.27 6.20
CA TRP A 65 -11.36 -2.70 6.38
C TRP A 65 -10.30 -3.21 5.41
N PHE A 66 -9.70 -4.36 5.71
CA PHE A 66 -8.73 -5.00 4.83
C PHE A 66 -9.29 -6.29 4.23
N PHE A 67 -8.93 -6.55 2.98
CA PHE A 67 -9.39 -7.71 2.25
C PHE A 67 -8.22 -8.39 1.55
N GLU A 68 -8.26 -9.71 1.46
CA GLU A 68 -7.36 -10.47 0.61
C GLU A 68 -7.96 -10.57 -0.79
N VAL A 69 -7.19 -10.23 -1.83
CA VAL A 69 -7.62 -10.36 -3.22
C VAL A 69 -7.63 -11.84 -3.60
N GLY A 70 -8.79 -12.35 -3.98
CA GLY A 70 -8.95 -13.73 -4.45
C GLY A 70 -8.86 -13.87 -5.98
N ILE A 71 -9.36 -12.88 -6.72
CA ILE A 71 -9.31 -12.85 -8.20
C ILE A 71 -9.11 -11.40 -8.64
N CYS A 72 -8.08 -11.10 -9.44
CA CYS A 72 -7.73 -9.73 -9.81
C CYS A 72 -8.59 -9.11 -10.90
N LYS A 73 -9.19 -9.95 -11.75
CA LYS A 73 -9.97 -9.48 -12.89
C LYS A 73 -11.16 -10.39 -13.12
N VAL A 74 -12.35 -9.79 -13.11
CA VAL A 74 -13.60 -10.43 -13.47
C VAL A 74 -14.20 -9.66 -14.63
N GLU A 75 -14.59 -10.36 -15.67
CA GLU A 75 -15.36 -9.81 -16.78
C GLU A 75 -16.79 -10.34 -16.68
N ILE A 76 -17.77 -9.45 -16.82
CA ILE A 76 -19.19 -9.78 -16.81
C ILE A 76 -19.79 -9.19 -18.08
N GLU A 77 -20.48 -10.02 -18.85
CA GLU A 77 -21.14 -9.61 -20.09
C GLU A 77 -22.12 -8.46 -19.83
N GLY A 78 -21.97 -7.37 -20.59
CA GLY A 78 -22.75 -6.14 -20.43
C GLY A 78 -22.23 -5.15 -19.38
N TYR A 79 -21.13 -5.48 -18.70
CA TYR A 79 -20.47 -4.64 -17.67
C TYR A 79 -18.96 -4.51 -17.89
N GLU A 80 -18.48 -4.69 -19.11
CA GLU A 80 -17.05 -4.72 -19.46
C GLU A 80 -16.34 -3.38 -19.19
N PHE A 81 -17.09 -2.29 -19.07
CA PHE A 81 -16.58 -0.97 -18.70
C PHE A 81 -16.23 -0.84 -17.22
N LEU A 82 -16.68 -1.78 -16.37
CA LEU A 82 -16.35 -1.82 -14.95
C LEU A 82 -15.06 -2.61 -14.73
N LYS A 83 -14.18 -2.07 -13.89
CA LYS A 83 -13.01 -2.80 -13.37
C LYS A 83 -13.46 -3.61 -12.16
N LEU A 84 -13.59 -4.92 -12.30
CA LEU A 84 -14.14 -5.80 -11.26
C LEU A 84 -13.11 -6.82 -10.79
N PHE A 85 -13.10 -7.08 -9.48
CA PHE A 85 -12.23 -8.08 -8.86
C PHE A 85 -12.99 -8.81 -7.74
N LYS A 86 -12.46 -9.90 -7.20
CA LYS A 86 -13.05 -10.57 -6.03
C LYS A 86 -12.09 -10.58 -4.85
N VAL A 87 -12.66 -10.39 -3.67
CA VAL A 87 -11.95 -10.52 -2.39
C VAL A 87 -12.44 -11.72 -1.60
N LYS A 88 -11.57 -12.26 -0.75
CA LYS A 88 -11.91 -13.35 0.17
C LYS A 88 -12.56 -12.78 1.44
N ASN A 89 -13.72 -13.31 1.80
CA ASN A 89 -14.33 -13.12 3.10
C ASN A 89 -13.68 -14.04 4.15
N PHE A 90 -13.96 -13.80 5.43
CA PHE A 90 -13.45 -14.62 6.53
C PHE A 90 -13.86 -16.10 6.45
N ASP A 91 -15.03 -16.38 5.87
CA ASP A 91 -15.53 -17.74 5.66
C ASP A 91 -14.96 -18.42 4.40
N GLY A 92 -14.05 -17.76 3.68
CA GLY A 92 -13.44 -18.24 2.44
C GLY A 92 -14.29 -18.02 1.19
N SER A 93 -15.51 -17.46 1.31
CA SER A 93 -16.32 -17.09 0.15
C SER A 93 -15.71 -15.90 -0.60
N LEU A 94 -16.01 -15.78 -1.90
CA LEU A 94 -15.56 -14.68 -2.73
C LEU A 94 -16.65 -13.61 -2.89
N GLN A 95 -16.33 -12.37 -2.54
CA GLN A 95 -17.18 -11.21 -2.76
C GLN A 95 -16.72 -10.44 -4.00
N LEU A 96 -17.64 -10.13 -4.90
CA LEU A 96 -17.38 -9.26 -6.06
C LEU A 96 -17.29 -7.80 -5.63
N MET A 97 -16.26 -7.11 -6.11
CA MET A 97 -15.97 -5.72 -5.81
C MET A 97 -15.78 -4.93 -7.11
N ILE A 98 -16.25 -3.68 -7.11
CA ILE A 98 -15.93 -2.70 -8.14
C ILE A 98 -14.67 -1.97 -7.71
N PHE A 99 -13.70 -1.86 -8.60
CA PHE A 99 -12.51 -1.07 -8.39
C PHE A 99 -12.83 0.42 -8.60
N GLU A 100 -12.52 1.23 -7.60
CA GLU A 100 -12.69 2.68 -7.61
C GLU A 100 -11.31 3.33 -7.39
N GLU A 101 -10.94 4.26 -8.27
CA GLU A 101 -9.66 4.96 -8.17
C GLU A 101 -9.59 5.72 -6.83
N GLY A 102 -8.49 5.58 -6.10
CA GLY A 102 -8.34 6.24 -4.79
C GLY A 102 -9.03 5.55 -3.62
N ARG A 103 -9.59 4.34 -3.80
CA ARG A 103 -10.24 3.58 -2.70
C ARG A 103 -9.33 2.54 -2.06
N PHE A 104 -8.55 1.82 -2.85
CA PHE A 104 -7.75 0.68 -2.37
C PHE A 104 -6.30 1.07 -2.16
N PHE A 105 -5.73 0.75 -1.00
CA PHE A 105 -4.38 1.13 -0.61
C PHE A 105 -3.58 -0.07 -0.09
N PRO A 106 -2.25 0.04 0.00
CA PRO A 106 -1.45 -0.84 0.83
C PRO A 106 -1.94 -0.88 2.29
N ILE A 107 -1.80 -2.03 2.94
CA ILE A 107 -2.26 -2.23 4.34
C ILE A 107 -1.63 -1.25 5.35
N ILE A 108 -0.47 -0.69 5.04
CA ILE A 108 0.19 0.33 5.87
C ILE A 108 -0.69 1.57 6.08
N LYS A 109 -1.62 1.87 5.15
CA LYS A 109 -2.60 2.96 5.29
C LYS A 109 -3.51 2.78 6.51
N ALA A 110 -3.78 1.54 6.92
CA ALA A 110 -4.59 1.24 8.10
C ALA A 110 -4.01 1.80 9.40
N ARG A 111 -2.70 2.07 9.44
CA ARG A 111 -2.01 2.63 10.62
C ARG A 111 -2.48 4.03 10.99
N GLU A 112 -3.03 4.79 10.04
CA GLU A 112 -3.63 6.11 10.29
C GLU A 112 -4.86 6.04 11.22
N TYR A 113 -5.42 4.84 11.41
CA TYR A 113 -6.62 4.60 12.21
C TYR A 113 -6.35 3.77 13.46
N GLN A 114 -5.07 3.56 13.81
CA GLN A 114 -4.69 2.89 15.05
C GLN A 114 -4.44 3.96 16.12
N GLU A 115 -5.35 4.02 17.10
CA GLU A 115 -5.18 4.79 18.35
C GLU A 115 -4.08 4.19 19.24
#